data_AF-A0A2T4ACR8-F1
#
_entry.id   AF-A0A2T4ACR8-F1
#
_cell.length_a   1.000
_cell.length_b   1.000
_cell.length_c   1.000
_cell.angle_alpha   90.00
_cell.angle_beta   90.00
_cell.angle_gamma   90.00
#
_symmetry.space_group_name_H-M   'P 1'
#
loop_
_entity.id
_entity.type
_entity.pdbx_description
1 polymer ?
#
loop_
_entity_poly.entity_id
_entity_poly.type
_entity_poly.pdbx_seq_one_letter_code
_entity_poly.pdbx_strand_id
1 'polypeptide(L)'
;MATEMSPTQLAGPRPPSLPQTFPQFDEIRCLHPGYECPMPVLFILPRVDCETFEGGLVYGLHHKTALTACQIVAGNVFDAGYLALDRAGLQRVTTSLDDLLTEDSYYFVVDGNGL
;
A
#
# COMPACT_ATOMS: atom_id res chain seq x y z
N MET A 1 -38.84 18.53 32.27
CA MET A 1 -38.25 19.29 31.16
C MET A 1 -36.75 19.13 31.26
N ALA A 2 -36.16 18.26 30.43
CA ALA A 2 -34.71 18.10 30.32
C ALA A 2 -34.25 18.94 29.12
N THR A 3 -33.36 19.89 29.36
CA THR A 3 -32.74 20.71 28.32
C THR A 3 -31.71 19.87 27.59
N GLU A 4 -31.93 19.58 26.31
CA GLU A 4 -30.92 18.96 25.44
C GLU A 4 -29.72 19.90 25.28
N MET A 5 -28.51 19.37 25.51
CA MET A 5 -27.26 20.06 25.22
C MET A 5 -26.86 19.81 23.77
N SER A 6 -26.74 20.87 22.98
CA SER A 6 -26.28 20.82 21.58
C SER A 6 -24.88 20.22 21.43
N PRO A 7 -24.62 19.37 20.41
CA PRO A 7 -23.38 18.60 20.25
C PRO A 7 -22.15 19.40 19.77
N THR A 8 -22.14 20.73 19.85
CA THR A 8 -21.19 21.57 19.11
C THR A 8 -19.87 21.89 19.85
N GLN A 9 -19.57 21.28 21.00
CA GLN A 9 -18.50 21.78 21.90
C GLN A 9 -17.24 20.91 22.09
N LEU A 10 -16.84 20.07 21.12
CA LEU A 10 -15.58 19.30 21.24
C LEU A 10 -14.52 19.53 20.15
N ALA A 11 -14.58 20.62 19.39
CA ALA A 11 -13.49 21.00 18.49
C ALA A 11 -12.46 21.86 19.25
N GLY A 12 -11.48 21.22 19.88
CA GLY A 12 -10.26 21.91 20.33
C GLY A 12 -9.48 22.51 19.14
N PRO A 13 -8.52 23.43 19.38
CA PRO A 13 -7.73 24.02 18.31
C PRO A 13 -7.04 22.91 17.52
N ARG A 14 -7.36 22.82 16.22
CA ARG A 14 -6.70 21.90 15.29
C ARG A 14 -5.21 22.24 15.32
N PRO A 15 -4.32 21.28 15.56
CA PRO A 15 -2.89 21.54 15.45
C PRO A 15 -2.61 22.10 14.05
N PRO A 16 -1.68 23.07 13.93
CA PRO A 16 -1.35 23.64 12.63
C PRO A 16 -0.97 22.51 11.68
N SER A 17 -1.65 22.44 10.55
CA SER A 17 -1.24 21.56 9.46
C SER A 17 0.16 21.97 9.04
N LEU A 18 1.14 21.09 9.25
CA LEU A 18 2.48 21.26 8.68
C LEU A 18 2.30 21.55 7.18
N PRO A 19 3.08 22.47 6.60
CA PRO A 19 3.07 22.66 5.16
C PRO A 19 3.33 21.30 4.52
N GLN A 20 2.32 20.80 3.81
CA GLN A 20 2.38 19.57 3.03
C GLN A 20 3.22 19.82 1.78
N THR A 21 4.48 20.26 1.94
CA THR A 21 5.52 19.81 1.03
C THR A 21 5.65 18.32 1.30
N PHE A 22 4.75 17.54 0.71
CA PHE A 22 5.10 16.18 0.38
C PHE A 22 6.33 16.34 -0.53
N PRO A 23 7.51 15.82 -0.16
CA PRO A 23 8.41 15.37 -1.21
C PRO A 23 7.55 14.70 -2.26
N GLN A 24 7.79 14.96 -3.53
CA GLN A 24 7.23 14.15 -4.60
C GLN A 24 7.86 12.76 -4.40
N PHE A 25 7.33 12.02 -3.42
CA PHE A 25 7.82 10.71 -3.05
C PHE A 25 7.49 9.89 -4.26
N ASP A 26 8.54 9.34 -4.82
CA ASP A 26 8.42 8.36 -5.86
C ASP A 26 7.49 7.25 -5.31
N GLU A 27 6.42 6.93 -6.04
CA GLU A 27 5.27 6.17 -5.53
C GLU A 27 5.34 4.72 -6.00
N ILE A 28 4.83 3.78 -5.20
CA ILE A 28 4.63 2.39 -5.59
C ILE A 28 3.14 2.12 -5.75
N ARG A 29 2.76 1.56 -6.89
CA ARG A 29 1.37 1.19 -7.21
C ARG A 29 1.14 -0.28 -6.90
N CYS A 30 0.22 -0.56 -5.99
CA CYS A 30 -0.30 -1.90 -5.80
C CYS A 30 -1.49 -2.10 -6.73
N LEU A 31 -1.42 -3.11 -7.59
CA LEU A 31 -2.38 -3.36 -8.68
C LEU A 31 -3.18 -4.64 -8.40
N HIS A 32 -4.37 -4.77 -8.98
CA HIS A 32 -5.18 -5.98 -8.88
C HIS A 32 -5.50 -6.54 -10.29
N PRO A 33 -5.23 -7.83 -10.57
CA PRO A 33 -5.48 -8.44 -11.89
C PRO A 33 -6.94 -8.41 -12.34
N GLY A 34 -7.89 -8.37 -11.40
CA GLY A 34 -9.31 -8.28 -11.69
C GLY A 34 -9.80 -6.87 -12.06
N TYR A 35 -8.98 -5.84 -11.92
CA TYR A 35 -9.38 -4.47 -12.28
C TYR A 35 -9.08 -4.18 -13.76
N GLU A 36 -9.93 -3.37 -14.38
CA GLU A 36 -9.82 -3.04 -15.79
C GLU A 36 -8.67 -2.07 -16.10
N CYS A 37 -8.13 -2.18 -17.31
CA CYS A 37 -7.23 -1.16 -17.84
C CYS A 37 -8.03 0.12 -18.17
N PRO A 38 -7.42 1.32 -18.06
CA PRO A 38 -5.99 1.58 -17.92
C PRO A 38 -5.49 1.71 -16.48
N MET A 39 -6.36 1.57 -15.48
CA MET A 39 -6.02 1.87 -14.08
C MET A 39 -6.33 0.69 -13.16
N PRO A 40 -5.56 -0.42 -13.24
CA PRO A 40 -5.77 -1.59 -12.39
C PRO A 40 -5.29 -1.38 -10.94
N VAL A 41 -5.32 -0.14 -10.44
CA VAL A 41 -4.75 0.27 -9.16
C VAL A 41 -5.68 -0.12 -8.01
N LEU A 42 -5.15 -0.88 -7.05
CA LEU A 42 -5.81 -1.18 -5.79
C LEU A 42 -5.61 -0.02 -4.80
N PHE A 43 -4.35 0.41 -4.64
CA PHE A 43 -3.96 1.63 -3.92
C PHE A 43 -2.53 2.03 -4.29
N ILE A 44 -2.10 3.19 -3.80
CA ILE A 44 -0.75 3.74 -4.02
C ILE A 44 -0.15 4.07 -2.67
N LEU A 45 1.13 3.74 -2.47
CA LEU A 45 1.88 4.10 -1.28
C LEU A 45 3.16 4.85 -1.65
N PRO A 46 3.56 5.88 -0.87
CA PRO A 46 4.85 6.52 -1.05
C PRO A 46 5.99 5.56 -0.66
N ARG A 47 7.15 5.69 -1.31
CA ARG A 47 8.38 5.01 -0.89
C ARG A 47 8.93 5.66 0.39
N VAL A 48 8.58 5.10 1.54
CA VAL A 48 8.92 5.65 2.87
C VAL A 48 9.96 4.82 3.62
N ASP A 49 10.20 3.59 3.19
CA ASP A 49 11.21 2.71 3.76
C ASP A 49 12.53 2.87 2.98
N CYS A 50 13.67 2.70 3.65
CA CYS A 50 14.97 2.78 2.99
C CYS A 50 16.03 1.86 3.58
N GLU A 51 16.97 1.46 2.73
CA GLU A 51 18.12 0.63 3.08
C GLU A 51 19.39 1.14 2.41
N THR A 52 20.55 0.78 2.97
CA THR A 52 21.84 1.12 2.38
C THR A 52 22.27 0.01 1.42
N PHE A 53 22.44 0.34 0.14
CA PHE A 53 22.90 -0.57 -0.90
C PHE A 53 24.03 0.08 -1.69
N GLU A 54 25.17 -0.61 -1.83
CA GLU A 54 26.35 -0.13 -2.57
C GLU A 54 26.82 1.31 -2.21
N GLY A 55 26.60 1.72 -0.95
CA GLY A 55 26.99 3.05 -0.47
C GLY A 55 25.98 4.17 -0.77
N GLY A 56 24.82 3.86 -1.35
CA GLY A 56 23.68 4.75 -1.54
C GLY A 56 22.47 4.35 -0.69
N LEU A 57 21.52 5.28 -0.53
CA LEU A 57 20.21 4.99 0.04
C LEU A 57 19.26 4.59 -1.07
N VAL A 58 18.62 3.44 -0.93
CA VAL A 58 17.54 2.98 -1.81
C VAL A 58 16.22 3.13 -1.06
N TYR A 59 15.22 3.71 -1.72
CA TYR A 59 13.90 3.92 -1.16
C TYR A 59 12.87 2.98 -1.80
N GLY A 60 11.97 2.48 -0.97
CA GLY A 60 10.98 1.51 -1.40
C GLY A 60 9.88 1.33 -0.37
N LEU A 61 9.26 0.16 -0.41
CA LEU A 61 8.23 -0.25 0.53
C LEU A 61 8.56 -1.63 1.09
N HIS A 62 8.50 -1.78 2.40
CA HIS A 62 8.73 -3.06 3.05
C HIS A 62 7.75 -4.13 2.54
N HIS A 63 8.27 -5.27 2.07
CA HIS A 63 7.50 -6.26 1.33
C HIS A 63 6.29 -6.80 2.12
N LYS A 64 6.49 -7.20 3.38
CA LYS A 64 5.38 -7.68 4.22
C LYS A 64 4.29 -6.65 4.44
N THR A 65 4.66 -5.37 4.52
CA THR A 65 3.72 -4.26 4.70
C THR A 65 2.83 -4.13 3.47
N ALA A 66 3.43 -4.12 2.28
CA ALA A 66 2.72 -4.07 1.01
C ALA A 66 1.75 -5.25 0.86
N LEU A 67 2.24 -6.47 1.11
CA LEU A 67 1.43 -7.69 0.98
C LEU A 67 0.25 -7.70 1.97
N THR A 68 0.49 -7.33 3.22
CA THR A 68 -0.55 -7.26 4.26
C THR A 68 -1.61 -6.23 3.88
N ALA A 69 -1.22 -5.05 3.41
CA ALA A 69 -2.14 -4.01 2.96
C ALA A 69 -3.02 -4.50 1.79
N CYS A 70 -2.43 -5.18 0.81
CA CYS A 70 -3.17 -5.79 -0.30
C CYS A 70 -4.21 -6.82 0.19
N GLN A 71 -3.81 -7.72 1.10
CA GLN A 71 -4.71 -8.73 1.66
C GLN A 71 -5.89 -8.11 2.42
N ILE A 72 -5.64 -7.04 3.20
CA ILE A 72 -6.68 -6.29 3.91
C ILE A 72 -7.65 -5.65 2.92
N VAL A 73 -7.13 -4.88 1.95
CA VAL A 73 -7.97 -4.09 1.03
C VAL A 73 -8.80 -5.00 0.10
N ALA A 74 -8.23 -6.10 -0.35
CA ALA A 74 -8.94 -7.06 -1.20
C ALA A 74 -9.91 -7.97 -0.42
N GLY A 75 -9.90 -7.93 0.92
CA GLY A 75 -10.76 -8.79 1.74
C GLY A 75 -10.41 -10.28 1.67
N ASN A 76 -9.13 -10.60 1.49
CA ASN A 76 -8.66 -11.98 1.32
C ASN A 76 -8.22 -12.62 2.64
N VAL A 77 -8.21 -13.96 2.67
CA VAL A 77 -7.59 -14.72 3.75
C VAL A 77 -6.07 -14.53 3.65
N PHE A 78 -5.46 -14.00 4.71
CA PHE A 78 -4.00 -13.96 4.87
C PHE A 78 -3.47 -15.37 4.57
N ASP A 79 -2.52 -15.50 3.63
CA ASP A 79 -1.87 -16.73 3.13
C ASP A 79 -2.24 -17.15 1.70
N ALA A 80 -3.33 -16.63 1.11
CA ALA A 80 -3.76 -17.02 -0.24
C ALA A 80 -3.27 -16.10 -1.37
N GLY A 81 -2.43 -15.10 -1.07
CA GLY A 81 -2.01 -14.11 -2.07
C GLY A 81 -0.53 -13.76 -2.01
N TYR A 82 -0.02 -13.23 -3.12
CA TYR A 82 1.38 -12.86 -3.31
C TYR A 82 1.50 -11.65 -4.23
N LEU A 83 2.69 -11.04 -4.27
CA LEU A 83 3.01 -9.96 -5.19
C LEU A 83 3.75 -10.48 -6.43
N ALA A 84 3.45 -9.92 -7.59
CA ALA A 84 4.08 -10.24 -8.87
C ALA A 84 4.35 -8.97 -9.69
N LEU A 85 5.29 -9.06 -10.64
CA LEU A 85 5.63 -7.95 -11.54
C LEU A 85 4.74 -7.90 -12.79
N ASP A 86 3.98 -8.96 -13.06
CA ASP A 86 3.04 -9.03 -14.16
C ASP A 86 1.62 -9.42 -13.70
N ARG A 87 0.64 -9.04 -14.52
CA ARG A 87 -0.78 -9.26 -14.24
C ARG A 87 -1.16 -10.74 -14.18
N ALA A 88 -0.47 -11.60 -14.93
CA ALA A 88 -0.77 -13.03 -14.96
C ALA A 88 -0.17 -13.77 -13.75
N GLY A 89 0.63 -13.09 -12.92
CA GLY A 89 1.23 -13.65 -11.72
C GLY A 89 2.37 -14.63 -11.98
N LEU A 90 2.98 -14.58 -13.17
CA LEU A 90 4.03 -15.51 -13.58
C LEU A 90 5.41 -15.12 -13.01
N GLN A 91 5.65 -13.82 -12.85
CA GLN A 91 6.85 -13.20 -12.30
C GLN A 91 6.59 -12.83 -10.84
N ARG A 92 6.46 -13.86 -10.00
CA ARG A 92 6.30 -13.68 -8.56
C ARG A 92 7.51 -12.98 -7.96
N VAL A 93 7.28 -12.05 -7.04
CA VAL A 93 8.33 -11.45 -6.22
C VAL A 93 8.89 -12.52 -5.27
N THR A 94 10.18 -12.79 -5.38
CA THR A 94 10.89 -13.84 -4.61
C THR A 94 11.77 -13.29 -3.50
N THR A 95 11.90 -11.96 -3.38
CA THR A 95 12.63 -11.31 -2.29
C THR A 95 11.98 -11.63 -0.94
N SER A 96 12.76 -11.61 0.14
CA SER A 96 12.26 -11.86 1.49
C SER A 96 11.10 -10.95 1.84
N LEU A 97 10.22 -11.39 2.74
CA LEU A 97 9.15 -10.55 3.28
C LEU A 97 9.70 -9.38 4.12
N ASP A 98 10.92 -9.50 4.60
CA ASP A 98 11.61 -8.46 5.35
C ASP A 98 12.47 -7.53 4.46
N ASP A 99 12.51 -7.76 3.14
CA ASP A 99 13.25 -6.92 2.20
C ASP A 99 12.37 -5.77 1.66
N LEU A 100 13.03 -4.87 0.94
CA LEU A 100 12.46 -3.69 0.31
C LEU A 100 11.97 -3.98 -1.12
N LEU A 101 10.75 -3.54 -1.43
CA LEU A 101 10.20 -3.48 -2.79
C LEU A 101 10.59 -2.16 -3.45
N THR A 102 11.21 -2.22 -4.63
CA THR A 102 11.80 -1.06 -5.31
C THR A 102 11.24 -0.79 -6.71
N GLU A 103 10.41 -1.65 -7.27
CA GLU A 103 9.75 -1.43 -8.57
C GLU A 103 8.58 -0.45 -8.42
N ASP A 104 8.19 0.19 -9.53
CA ASP A 104 7.11 1.20 -9.52
C ASP A 104 5.73 0.59 -9.32
N SER A 105 5.57 -0.71 -9.58
CA SER A 105 4.28 -1.37 -9.45
C SER A 105 4.38 -2.87 -9.19
N TYR A 106 3.41 -3.38 -8.44
CA TYR A 106 3.28 -4.79 -8.10
C TYR A 106 1.81 -5.20 -8.21
N TYR A 107 1.54 -6.30 -8.92
CA TYR A 107 0.23 -6.95 -8.91
C TYR A 107 0.08 -7.81 -7.67
N PHE A 108 -1.01 -7.62 -6.93
CA PHE A 108 -1.46 -8.55 -5.91
C PHE A 108 -2.32 -9.63 -6.55
N VAL A 109 -1.79 -10.84 -6.58
CA VAL A 109 -2.42 -12.02 -7.16
C VAL A 109 -2.88 -12.93 -6.03
N VAL A 110 -4.07 -13.50 -6.19
CA VAL A 110 -4.65 -14.47 -5.26
C VAL A 110 -4.61 -15.83 -5.93
N ASP A 111 -4.05 -16.82 -5.26
CA ASP A 111 -4.08 -18.20 -5.72
C ASP A 111 -5.53 -18.68 -5.74
N GLY A 112 -6.03 -18.85 -6.96
CA GLY A 112 -7.42 -19.20 -7.22
C GLY A 112 -7.70 -20.67 -6.93
N ASN A 113 -8.32 -20.92 -5.77
CA ASN A 113 -9.30 -21.99 -5.63
C ASN A 113 -10.65 -21.40 -5.15
N GLY A 114 -11.08 -20.31 -5.78
CA GLY A 114 -12.26 -19.54 -5.38
C GLY A 114 -12.93 -18.75 -6.51
N LEU A 115 -13.22 -19.42 -7.63
CA LEU A 115 -14.39 -19.15 -8.48
C LEU A 115 -15.05 -20.48 -8.82
#